data_AF-A0A016TWT2-F1
#
_entry.id   AF-A0A016TWT2-F1
#
_cell.length_a   1.000
_cell.length_b   1.000
_cell.length_c   1.000
_cell.angle_alpha   90.00
_cell.angle_beta   90.00
_cell.angle_gamma   90.00
#
_symmetry.space_group_name_H-M   'P 1'
#
loop_
_entity.id
_entity.type
_entity.pdbx_description
1 polymer ?
#
loop_
_entity_poly.entity_id
_entity_poly.type
_entity_poly.pdbx_seq_one_letter_code
_entity_poly.pdbx_strand_id
1 'polypeptide(L)'
;MIPLRTIVRRMSHLAARYTGRGDVHVVDPSVDLRYIFENAGRLRRSLEERRSDVNTAELKERYEAWWTKYQAYTTATSSEQPKEALAAAKKALRDEQAGLLDALALPNFVHEVGTQEKPMLKPSKHRDYLTQKGHMRVDKNIGVVHLVGYPVLLQNHLKVQLLEMFHDAILVSPSCFARAAILEGVNVPMKDFVRFTDGSDTFPTTYLVGHSLHSLVSLFIRAQFLEQKNKWPITVQSAGVSYHAKKDVVDLAYARQRLKHCILSIAMNDEQMDAFANDCMTKIGALLDEGLMLDVKARKVMGKELRNYETQAIVFEDKGLEVARISRIGDYISRRLNIVIDNGEFARMTYVETDVDRVLARLIDGLVDGKDVPKSLRDAVRGSDVV
;
A
#
# COMPACT_ATOMS: atom_id res chain seq x y z
N MET A 1 -33.23 -17.30 18.56
CA MET A 1 -33.01 -16.58 17.28
C MET A 1 -33.25 -15.11 17.52
N ILE A 2 -32.19 -14.32 17.69
CA ILE A 2 -32.28 -12.86 17.87
C ILE A 2 -32.21 -12.23 16.48
N PRO A 3 -33.12 -11.31 16.10
CA PRO A 3 -33.09 -10.69 14.80
C PRO A 3 -31.94 -9.67 14.74
N LEU A 4 -31.00 -9.89 13.83
CA LEU A 4 -29.98 -8.92 13.43
C LEU A 4 -30.67 -7.73 12.79
N ARG A 5 -31.04 -6.73 13.60
CA ARG A 5 -31.43 -5.41 13.09
C ARG A 5 -30.31 -4.88 12.21
N THR A 6 -30.67 -4.60 10.97
CA THR A 6 -29.91 -3.89 9.93
C THR A 6 -29.61 -2.46 10.39
N ILE A 7 -28.72 -2.31 11.37
CA ILE A 7 -28.09 -1.03 11.64
C ILE A 7 -27.13 -0.82 10.48
N VAL A 8 -27.47 0.14 9.61
CA VAL A 8 -26.53 0.75 8.67
C VAL A 8 -25.34 1.25 9.50
N ARG A 9 -24.33 0.40 9.69
CA ARG A 9 -23.10 0.72 10.41
C ARG A 9 -22.36 1.72 9.53
N ARG A 10 -22.57 3.02 9.79
CA ARG A 10 -21.59 4.06 9.40
C ARG A 10 -20.22 3.55 9.86
N MET A 11 -19.21 3.61 8.97
CA MET A 11 -17.81 3.29 9.30
C MET A 11 -17.44 4.05 10.57
N SER A 12 -17.54 3.37 11.71
CA SER A 12 -17.31 3.92 13.04
C SER A 12 -16.02 3.28 13.50
N HIS A 13 -15.04 4.16 13.70
CA HIS A 13 -13.67 3.85 14.02
C HIS A 13 -13.59 3.11 15.34
N LEU A 14 -13.33 1.81 15.36
CA LEU A 14 -13.43 1.06 16.63
C LEU A 14 -12.32 1.49 17.59
N ALA A 15 -11.11 1.76 17.10
CA ALA A 15 -10.08 2.41 17.90
C ALA A 15 -10.56 3.78 18.44
N ALA A 16 -11.15 4.69 17.63
CA ALA A 16 -11.76 5.92 18.18
C ALA A 16 -12.91 5.68 19.17
N ARG A 17 -13.65 4.56 19.04
CA ARG A 17 -14.74 4.18 19.96
C ARG A 17 -14.18 3.85 21.34
N TYR A 18 -12.97 3.27 21.39
CA TYR A 18 -12.27 2.87 22.62
C TYR A 18 -11.33 3.95 23.17
N THR A 19 -10.64 4.71 22.31
CA THR A 19 -9.72 5.80 22.68
C THR A 19 -10.42 7.14 22.90
N GLY A 20 -11.63 7.32 22.35
CA GLY A 20 -12.51 8.44 22.67
C GLY A 20 -12.08 9.81 22.16
N ARG A 21 -10.92 9.93 21.50
CA ARG A 21 -10.51 11.13 20.76
C ARG A 21 -10.73 10.90 19.27
N GLY A 22 -11.13 11.94 18.55
CA GLY A 22 -11.23 11.95 17.09
C GLY A 22 -9.89 11.70 16.37
N ASP A 23 -8.80 11.62 17.14
CA ASP A 23 -7.42 11.51 16.68
C ASP A 23 -7.06 10.11 16.15
N VAL A 24 -7.90 9.09 16.38
CA VAL A 24 -7.59 7.70 16.03
C VAL A 24 -8.55 7.18 14.96
N HIS A 25 -8.20 7.43 13.70
CA HIS A 25 -8.95 6.90 12.58
C HIS A 25 -8.50 5.46 12.33
N VAL A 26 -9.21 4.44 12.80
CA VAL A 26 -8.90 3.03 12.41
C VAL A 26 -10.19 2.33 12.01
N VAL A 27 -10.14 1.61 10.90
CA VAL A 27 -11.20 0.66 10.52
C VAL A 27 -11.09 -0.49 11.50
N ASP A 28 -12.10 -0.66 12.36
CA ASP A 28 -12.37 -1.82 13.21
C ASP A 28 -11.38 -3.00 13.14
N PRO A 29 -10.19 -2.84 13.74
CA PRO A 29 -9.15 -3.85 13.67
C PRO A 29 -9.47 -4.96 14.67
N SER A 30 -8.97 -6.17 14.43
CA SER A 30 -8.82 -7.12 15.54
C SER A 30 -7.88 -6.49 16.58
N VAL A 31 -8.45 -6.05 17.71
CA VAL A 31 -7.69 -5.40 18.79
C VAL A 31 -6.90 -6.39 19.64
N ASP A 32 -7.06 -7.69 19.40
CA ASP A 32 -6.24 -8.74 19.99
C ASP A 32 -4.92 -8.85 19.22
N LEU A 33 -3.90 -8.20 19.75
CA LEU A 33 -2.53 -8.14 19.25
C LEU A 33 -1.58 -8.98 20.10
N ARG A 34 -2.10 -9.79 21.03
CA ARG A 34 -1.28 -10.62 21.93
C ARG A 34 -0.35 -11.55 21.17
N TYR A 35 -0.79 -12.04 20.01
CA TYR A 35 0.01 -12.87 19.10
C TYR A 35 1.35 -12.21 18.68
N ILE A 36 1.42 -10.88 18.65
CA ILE A 36 2.66 -10.15 18.32
C ILE A 36 3.72 -10.39 19.39
N PHE A 37 3.29 -10.51 20.66
CA PHE A 37 4.17 -10.63 21.83
C PHE A 37 4.44 -12.09 22.24
N GLU A 38 3.76 -13.06 21.63
CA GLU A 38 4.00 -14.51 21.87
C GLU A 38 5.43 -14.93 21.47
N ASN A 39 5.98 -14.30 20.41
CA ASN A 39 7.34 -14.56 19.95
C ASN A 39 8.21 -13.29 20.02
N ALA A 40 8.59 -12.92 21.24
CA ALA A 40 9.43 -11.74 21.51
C ALA A 40 10.76 -11.77 20.72
N GLY A 41 11.35 -12.95 20.48
CA GLY A 41 12.58 -13.10 19.71
C GLY A 41 12.40 -12.77 18.22
N ARG A 42 11.29 -13.19 17.61
CA ARG A 42 10.94 -12.83 16.22
C ARG A 42 10.62 -11.33 16.09
N LEU A 43 9.89 -10.78 17.06
CA LEU A 43 9.58 -9.34 17.08
C LEU A 43 10.85 -8.50 17.16
N ARG A 44 11.74 -8.80 18.11
CA ARG A 44 13.01 -8.08 18.28
C ARG A 44 13.85 -8.11 17.00
N ARG A 45 14.06 -9.28 16.40
CA ARG A 45 14.80 -9.41 15.13
C ARG A 45 14.16 -8.60 14.00
N SER A 46 12.84 -8.61 13.90
CA SER A 46 12.11 -7.83 12.87
C SER A 46 12.30 -6.33 13.04
N LEU A 47 12.33 -5.84 14.29
CA LEU A 47 12.56 -4.43 14.59
C LEU A 47 14.02 -4.02 14.36
N GLU A 48 14.98 -4.87 14.70
CA GLU A 48 16.41 -4.67 14.42
C GLU A 48 16.67 -4.54 12.92
N GLU A 49 16.12 -5.45 12.10
CA GLU A 49 16.21 -5.40 10.63
C GLU A 49 15.64 -4.09 10.05
N ARG A 50 14.57 -3.58 10.66
CA ARG A 50 13.93 -2.32 10.27
C ARG A 50 14.60 -1.08 10.88
N ARG A 51 15.63 -1.25 11.71
CA ARG A 51 16.30 -0.18 12.47
C ARG A 51 15.33 0.60 13.36
N SER A 52 14.40 -0.11 13.99
CA SER A 52 13.46 0.45 14.96
C SER A 52 14.00 0.27 16.39
N ASP A 53 13.90 1.32 17.19
CA ASP A 53 14.39 1.44 18.56
C ASP A 53 13.31 1.14 19.63
N VAL A 54 12.19 0.53 19.23
CA VAL A 54 11.06 0.25 20.12
C VAL A 54 11.44 -0.72 21.23
N ASN A 55 11.22 -0.32 22.48
CA ASN A 55 11.33 -1.19 23.65
C ASN A 55 10.16 -2.18 23.71
N THR A 56 10.39 -3.42 23.28
CA THR A 56 9.34 -4.45 23.19
C THR A 56 8.78 -4.89 24.55
N ALA A 57 9.57 -4.81 25.62
CA ALA A 57 9.14 -5.21 26.96
C ALA A 57 8.16 -4.19 27.56
N GLU A 58 8.54 -2.91 27.53
CA GLU A 58 7.70 -1.80 27.99
C GLU A 58 6.41 -1.68 27.14
N LEU A 59 6.52 -1.88 25.83
CA LEU A 59 5.35 -1.88 24.96
C LEU A 59 4.38 -3.02 25.30
N LYS A 60 4.89 -4.22 25.56
CA LYS A 60 4.07 -5.36 25.97
C LYS A 60 3.33 -5.06 27.26
N GLU A 61 4.01 -4.52 28.27
CA GLU A 61 3.40 -4.17 29.57
C GLU A 61 2.26 -3.15 29.40
N ARG A 62 2.50 -2.06 28.66
CA ARG A 62 1.48 -1.05 28.38
C ARG A 62 0.29 -1.62 27.59
N TYR A 63 0.55 -2.49 26.63
CA TYR A 63 -0.51 -3.17 25.87
C TYR A 63 -1.32 -4.13 26.75
N GLU A 64 -0.69 -4.92 27.62
CA GLU A 64 -1.37 -5.84 28.54
C GLU A 64 -2.22 -5.10 29.59
N ALA A 65 -1.73 -3.96 30.08
CA ALA A 65 -2.49 -3.07 30.94
C ALA A 65 -3.76 -2.56 30.23
N TRP A 66 -3.61 -2.06 29.00
CA TRP A 66 -4.74 -1.66 28.17
C TRP A 66 -5.72 -2.82 27.90
N TRP A 67 -5.21 -4.00 27.56
CA TRP A 67 -6.01 -5.19 27.27
C TRP A 67 -6.85 -5.63 28.46
N THR A 68 -6.30 -5.56 29.67
CA THR A 68 -7.04 -5.86 30.91
C THR A 68 -8.21 -4.89 31.10
N LYS A 69 -8.00 -3.58 30.86
CA LYS A 69 -9.10 -2.59 30.89
C LYS A 69 -10.12 -2.85 29.78
N TYR A 70 -9.67 -3.30 28.60
CA TYR A 70 -10.55 -3.65 27.49
C TYR A 70 -11.46 -4.82 27.86
N GLN A 71 -10.91 -5.89 28.44
CA GLN A 71 -11.69 -7.04 28.91
C GLN A 71 -12.72 -6.63 29.96
N ALA A 72 -12.31 -5.84 30.96
CA ALA A 72 -13.22 -5.32 31.99
C ALA A 72 -14.37 -4.50 31.38
N TYR A 73 -14.08 -3.63 30.41
CA TYR A 73 -15.11 -2.87 29.69
C TYR A 73 -16.04 -3.77 28.87
N THR A 74 -15.52 -4.78 28.17
CA THR A 74 -16.35 -5.71 27.39
C THR A 74 -17.25 -6.55 28.29
N THR A 75 -16.73 -7.04 29.43
CA THR A 75 -17.51 -7.77 30.42
C THR A 75 -18.60 -6.90 31.01
N ALA A 76 -18.28 -5.66 31.43
CA ALA A 76 -19.28 -4.72 31.96
C ALA A 76 -20.40 -4.44 30.94
N THR A 77 -20.06 -4.34 29.65
CA THR A 77 -21.01 -4.15 28.55
C THR A 77 -21.90 -5.38 28.37
N SER A 78 -21.31 -6.58 28.36
CA SER A 78 -22.04 -7.84 28.21
C SER A 78 -22.92 -8.19 29.41
N SER A 79 -22.53 -7.75 30.61
CA SER A 79 -23.29 -7.94 31.86
C SER A 79 -24.29 -6.82 32.15
N GLU A 80 -24.55 -5.94 31.18
CA GLU A 80 -25.50 -4.82 31.29
C GLU A 80 -25.34 -3.98 32.57
N GLN A 81 -24.09 -3.73 32.97
CA GLN A 81 -23.80 -2.95 34.17
C GLN A 81 -24.36 -1.51 34.07
N PRO A 82 -24.58 -0.82 35.21
CA PRO A 82 -25.07 0.55 35.23
C PRO A 82 -24.25 1.49 34.33
N LYS A 83 -24.90 2.54 33.80
CA LYS A 83 -24.26 3.49 32.87
C LYS A 83 -23.00 4.13 33.47
N GLU A 84 -23.00 4.37 34.77
CA GLU A 84 -21.88 4.94 35.51
C GLU A 84 -20.67 4.00 35.52
N ALA A 85 -20.90 2.70 35.74
CA ALA A 85 -19.86 1.67 35.70
C ALA A 85 -19.29 1.51 34.30
N LEU A 86 -20.15 1.53 33.27
CA LEU A 86 -19.73 1.53 31.86
C LEU A 86 -18.90 2.77 31.50
N ALA A 87 -19.31 3.94 31.97
CA ALA A 87 -18.58 5.19 31.74
C ALA A 87 -17.21 5.18 32.43
N ALA A 88 -17.12 4.66 33.66
CA ALA A 88 -15.87 4.51 34.41
C ALA A 88 -14.92 3.51 33.73
N ALA A 89 -15.41 2.34 33.33
CA ALA A 89 -14.63 1.34 32.62
C ALA A 89 -14.11 1.89 31.27
N LYS A 90 -14.95 2.64 30.55
CA LYS A 90 -14.56 3.31 29.31
C LYS A 90 -13.51 4.39 29.54
N LYS A 91 -13.60 5.16 30.63
CA LYS A 91 -12.59 6.16 30.99
C LYS A 91 -11.24 5.49 31.28
N ALA A 92 -11.22 4.45 32.12
CA ALA A 92 -10.01 3.71 32.45
C ALA A 92 -9.33 3.10 31.20
N LEU A 93 -10.13 2.59 30.25
CA LEU A 93 -9.61 2.11 28.96
C LEU A 93 -8.92 3.22 28.14
N ARG A 94 -9.45 4.44 28.18
CA ARG A 94 -8.91 5.60 27.43
C ARG A 94 -7.62 6.11 28.05
N ASP A 95 -7.54 6.09 29.37
CA ASP A 95 -6.35 6.54 30.08
C ASP A 95 -5.12 5.68 29.69
N GLU A 96 -5.35 4.42 29.31
CA GLU A 96 -4.32 3.47 28.84
C GLU A 96 -4.20 3.37 27.30
N GLN A 97 -4.84 4.27 26.53
CA GLN A 97 -4.93 4.14 25.06
C GLN A 97 -3.57 4.00 24.34
N ALA A 98 -2.51 4.57 24.91
CA ALA A 98 -1.17 4.53 24.33
C ALA A 98 -0.68 3.08 24.14
N GLY A 99 -1.03 2.16 25.05
CA GLY A 99 -0.67 0.74 24.92
C GLY A 99 -1.21 0.12 23.63
N LEU A 100 -2.46 0.41 23.25
CA LEU A 100 -3.02 -0.05 21.97
C LEU A 100 -2.39 0.68 20.78
N LEU A 101 -2.27 1.99 20.84
CA LEU A 101 -1.81 2.80 19.70
C LEU A 101 -0.37 2.46 19.33
N ASP A 102 0.50 2.28 20.32
CA ASP A 102 1.90 1.93 20.09
C ASP A 102 2.02 0.49 19.54
N ALA A 103 1.16 -0.43 19.99
CA ALA A 103 1.10 -1.79 19.44
C ALA A 103 0.59 -1.79 17.99
N LEU A 104 -0.39 -0.93 17.66
CA LEU A 104 -0.86 -0.71 16.29
C LEU A 104 0.17 0.04 15.43
N ALA A 105 1.13 0.76 16.00
CA ALA A 105 2.20 1.40 15.25
C ALA A 105 3.29 0.41 14.82
N LEU A 106 3.38 -0.77 15.47
CA LEU A 106 4.37 -1.78 15.12
C LEU A 106 4.27 -2.21 13.65
N PRO A 107 5.41 -2.35 12.96
CA PRO A 107 5.44 -2.88 11.61
C PRO A 107 5.21 -4.40 11.62
N ASN A 108 4.95 -4.94 10.44
CA ASN A 108 4.79 -6.36 10.20
C ASN A 108 6.10 -7.13 10.46
N PHE A 109 5.96 -8.41 10.79
CA PHE A 109 7.09 -9.30 10.96
C PHE A 109 7.88 -9.45 9.67
N VAL A 110 9.20 -9.42 9.79
CA VAL A 110 10.09 -9.69 8.68
C VAL A 110 10.15 -11.20 8.46
N HIS A 111 9.96 -11.65 7.22
CA HIS A 111 10.18 -13.04 6.84
C HIS A 111 11.62 -13.23 6.36
N GLU A 112 11.98 -12.51 5.30
CA GLU A 112 13.31 -12.59 4.70
C GLU A 112 13.64 -11.26 4.03
N VAL A 113 14.89 -10.81 4.17
CA VAL A 113 15.41 -9.55 3.63
C VAL A 113 16.54 -9.80 2.65
N GLY A 114 16.75 -8.84 1.75
CA GLY A 114 17.95 -8.79 0.94
C GLY A 114 19.13 -8.23 1.72
N THR A 115 20.33 -8.53 1.23
CA THR A 115 21.61 -8.04 1.76
C THR A 115 22.20 -6.90 0.94
N GLN A 116 21.66 -6.67 -0.27
CA GLN A 116 22.17 -5.69 -1.21
C GLN A 116 21.54 -4.32 -0.95
N GLU A 117 22.40 -3.32 -0.75
CA GLU A 117 21.98 -1.93 -0.62
C GLU A 117 21.37 -1.42 -1.92
N LYS A 118 20.48 -0.43 -1.78
CA LYS A 118 19.93 0.28 -2.92
C LYS A 118 21.04 0.94 -3.73
N PRO A 119 21.15 0.66 -5.05
CA PRO A 119 22.14 1.31 -5.87
C PRO A 119 21.88 2.82 -5.96
N MET A 120 22.95 3.59 -6.09
CA MET A 120 22.84 5.04 -6.27
C MET A 120 22.02 5.36 -7.52
N LEU A 121 21.05 6.27 -7.37
CA LEU A 121 20.25 6.77 -8.48
C LEU A 121 21.15 7.52 -9.45
N LYS A 122 21.24 7.02 -10.70
CA LYS A 122 21.96 7.74 -11.76
C LYS A 122 21.08 8.87 -12.32
N PRO A 123 21.71 9.97 -12.79
CA PRO A 123 21.00 11.05 -13.46
C PRO A 123 20.14 10.53 -14.61
N SER A 124 19.02 11.19 -14.81
CA SER A 124 18.05 10.88 -15.86
C SER A 124 17.98 12.07 -16.82
N LYS A 125 17.91 11.78 -18.12
CA LYS A 125 17.94 12.76 -19.21
C LYS A 125 16.55 13.08 -19.75
N HIS A 126 15.54 12.26 -19.38
CA HIS A 126 14.17 12.40 -19.87
C HIS A 126 13.62 13.82 -19.72
N ARG A 127 13.93 14.50 -18.60
CA ARG A 127 13.38 15.81 -18.33
C ARG A 127 13.84 16.85 -19.35
N ASP A 128 15.15 16.98 -19.51
CA ASP A 128 15.74 17.98 -20.39
C ASP A 128 15.36 17.70 -21.85
N TYR A 129 15.41 16.43 -22.25
CA TYR A 129 15.01 16.00 -23.59
C TYR A 129 13.55 16.32 -23.92
N LEU A 130 12.60 15.89 -23.07
CA LEU A 130 11.18 16.09 -23.33
C LEU A 130 10.78 17.56 -23.27
N THR A 131 11.38 18.35 -22.38
CA THR A 131 11.14 19.79 -22.33
C THR A 131 11.71 20.50 -23.55
N GLN A 132 12.92 20.16 -24.00
CA GLN A 132 13.52 20.73 -25.22
C GLN A 132 12.68 20.44 -26.46
N LYS A 133 12.11 19.23 -26.57
CA LYS A 133 11.21 18.84 -27.66
C LYS A 133 9.78 19.38 -27.51
N GLY A 134 9.47 20.10 -26.44
CA GLY A 134 8.13 20.65 -26.20
C GLY A 134 7.07 19.60 -25.80
N HIS A 135 7.49 18.38 -25.46
CA HIS A 135 6.59 17.29 -25.05
C HIS A 135 6.32 17.25 -23.55
N MET A 136 7.06 18.04 -22.76
CA MET A 136 6.87 18.10 -21.32
C MET A 136 6.97 19.51 -20.76
N ARG A 137 5.97 19.91 -19.97
CA ARG A 137 5.98 21.13 -19.15
C ARG A 137 5.93 20.76 -17.68
N VAL A 138 6.82 21.36 -16.88
CA VAL A 138 6.89 21.13 -15.44
C VAL A 138 6.37 22.35 -14.68
N ASP A 139 5.37 22.14 -13.82
CA ASP A 139 4.95 23.12 -12.83
C ASP A 139 5.58 22.77 -11.47
N LYS A 140 6.68 23.45 -11.15
CA LYS A 140 7.41 23.26 -9.89
C LYS A 140 6.66 23.80 -8.67
N ASN A 141 5.73 24.75 -8.85
CA ASN A 141 5.02 25.36 -7.73
C ASN A 141 4.04 24.35 -7.13
N ILE A 142 3.26 23.69 -7.97
CA ILE A 142 2.31 22.67 -7.51
C ILE A 142 2.88 21.25 -7.52
N GLY A 143 3.98 21.00 -8.24
CA GLY A 143 4.65 19.69 -8.32
C GLY A 143 4.05 18.75 -9.36
N VAL A 144 3.62 19.27 -10.52
CA VAL A 144 2.89 18.52 -11.55
C VAL A 144 3.65 18.58 -12.88
N VAL A 145 3.51 17.53 -13.68
CA VAL A 145 4.06 17.41 -15.03
C VAL A 145 2.91 17.31 -16.03
N HIS A 146 3.02 18.04 -17.13
CA HIS A 146 2.12 17.93 -18.27
C HIS A 146 2.87 17.31 -19.43
N LEU A 147 2.30 16.26 -20.02
CA LEU A 147 2.84 15.59 -21.20
C LEU A 147 1.95 15.84 -22.41
N VAL A 148 2.58 15.96 -23.57
CA VAL A 148 1.89 16.09 -24.86
C VAL A 148 2.63 15.29 -25.93
N GLY A 149 1.90 14.77 -26.92
CA GLY A 149 2.47 14.01 -28.03
C GLY A 149 2.79 12.56 -27.68
N TYR A 150 3.82 12.00 -28.31
CA TYR A 150 4.15 10.58 -28.23
C TYR A 150 4.38 10.04 -26.80
N PRO A 151 4.91 10.78 -25.80
CA PRO A 151 5.05 10.25 -24.45
C PRO A 151 3.71 9.86 -23.81
N VAL A 152 2.61 10.55 -24.17
CA VAL A 152 1.25 10.21 -23.73
C VAL A 152 0.78 8.91 -24.39
N LEU A 153 1.13 8.71 -25.67
CA LEU A 153 0.81 7.48 -26.39
C LEU A 153 1.57 6.29 -25.79
N LEU A 154 2.86 6.46 -25.51
CA LEU A 154 3.69 5.46 -24.82
C LEU A 154 3.12 5.12 -23.45
N GLN A 155 2.81 6.13 -22.63
CA GLN A 155 2.19 5.96 -21.33
C GLN A 155 0.90 5.12 -21.40
N ASN A 156 0.04 5.40 -22.39
CA ASN A 156 -1.19 4.64 -22.61
C ASN A 156 -0.94 3.20 -23.09
N HIS A 157 0.02 2.97 -23.98
CA HIS A 157 0.36 1.62 -24.43
C HIS A 157 0.92 0.77 -23.28
N LEU A 158 1.84 1.34 -22.48
CA LEU A 158 2.37 0.67 -21.29
C LEU A 158 1.26 0.27 -20.31
N LYS A 159 0.32 1.19 -20.06
CA LYS A 159 -0.86 0.92 -19.23
C LYS A 159 -1.69 -0.25 -19.78
N VAL A 160 -1.95 -0.27 -21.08
CA VAL A 160 -2.72 -1.34 -21.73
C VAL A 160 -1.99 -2.68 -21.63
N GLN A 161 -0.69 -2.73 -21.96
CA GLN A 161 0.12 -3.95 -21.85
C GLN A 161 0.13 -4.51 -20.43
N LEU A 162 0.26 -3.64 -19.41
CA LEU A 162 0.22 -4.04 -18.00
C LEU A 162 -1.14 -4.61 -17.59
N LEU A 163 -2.25 -4.06 -18.11
CA LEU A 163 -3.59 -4.59 -17.85
C LEU A 163 -3.82 -5.94 -18.54
N GLU A 164 -3.39 -6.07 -19.80
CA GLU A 164 -3.50 -7.30 -20.59
C GLU A 164 -2.66 -8.45 -20.01
N MET A 165 -1.47 -8.14 -19.50
CA MET A 165 -0.59 -9.09 -18.81
C MET A 165 -1.28 -9.80 -17.63
N PHE A 166 -2.27 -9.15 -17.03
CA PHE A 166 -3.06 -9.69 -15.93
C PHE A 166 -4.56 -9.73 -16.25
N HIS A 167 -4.94 -10.05 -17.48
CA HIS A 167 -6.34 -10.08 -17.93
C HIS A 167 -7.27 -10.97 -17.08
N ASP A 168 -6.73 -11.99 -16.41
CA ASP A 168 -7.49 -12.84 -15.47
C ASP A 168 -7.87 -12.12 -14.16
N ALA A 169 -7.19 -11.03 -13.81
CA ALA A 169 -7.49 -10.23 -12.63
C ALA A 169 -8.67 -9.28 -12.90
N ILE A 170 -9.58 -9.18 -11.93
CA ILE A 170 -10.78 -8.36 -12.04
C ILE A 170 -10.37 -6.89 -12.13
N LEU A 171 -10.68 -6.24 -13.25
CA LEU A 171 -10.45 -4.81 -13.41
C LEU A 171 -11.43 -4.02 -12.56
N VAL A 172 -10.90 -3.19 -11.66
CA VAL A 172 -11.68 -2.31 -10.78
C VAL A 172 -11.26 -0.86 -10.96
N SER A 173 -12.21 0.05 -10.69
CA SER A 173 -11.97 1.50 -10.61
C SER A 173 -12.17 1.93 -9.15
N PRO A 174 -11.12 1.88 -8.30
CA PRO A 174 -11.28 2.18 -6.89
C PRO A 174 -11.35 3.69 -6.65
N SER A 175 -11.85 4.10 -5.49
CA SER A 175 -11.91 5.52 -5.11
C SER A 175 -10.51 6.13 -5.07
N CYS A 176 -10.33 7.31 -5.68
CA CYS A 176 -9.10 8.09 -5.55
C CYS A 176 -8.91 8.68 -4.14
N PHE A 177 -9.97 8.67 -3.32
CA PHE A 177 -9.98 9.18 -1.97
C PHE A 177 -10.03 8.03 -0.96
N ALA A 178 -9.18 8.11 0.06
CA ALA A 178 -9.23 7.22 1.20
C ALA A 178 -9.30 8.01 2.49
N ARG A 179 -10.11 7.54 3.44
CA ARG A 179 -10.11 8.11 4.79
C ARG A 179 -8.79 7.78 5.48
N ALA A 180 -8.37 8.62 6.43
CA ALA A 180 -7.22 8.38 7.29
C ALA A 180 -7.20 6.96 7.87
N ALA A 181 -8.38 6.40 8.18
CA ALA A 181 -8.54 5.05 8.70
C ALA A 181 -8.02 3.92 7.82
N ILE A 182 -8.02 4.11 6.50
CA ILE A 182 -7.45 3.16 5.56
C ILE A 182 -5.92 3.24 5.59
N LEU A 183 -5.38 4.46 5.63
CA LEU A 183 -3.93 4.68 5.69
C LEU A 183 -3.36 4.09 7.00
N GLU A 184 -4.04 4.27 8.12
CA GLU A 184 -3.72 3.63 9.41
C GLU A 184 -3.83 2.10 9.34
N GLY A 185 -4.85 1.57 8.67
CA GLY A 185 -5.01 0.14 8.44
C GLY A 185 -3.88 -0.48 7.60
N VAL A 186 -3.25 0.31 6.73
CA VAL A 186 -2.06 -0.08 5.96
C VAL A 186 -0.76 0.28 6.71
N ASN A 187 -0.84 1.03 7.82
CA ASN A 187 0.28 1.57 8.59
C ASN A 187 1.28 2.37 7.73
N VAL A 188 0.81 3.43 7.07
CA VAL A 188 1.66 4.32 6.27
C VAL A 188 1.71 5.76 6.81
N PRO A 189 2.82 6.50 6.64
CA PRO A 189 2.90 7.88 7.08
C PRO A 189 1.94 8.79 6.30
N MET A 190 0.99 9.43 7.00
CA MET A 190 0.01 10.33 6.36
C MET A 190 0.64 11.52 5.62
N LYS A 191 1.84 11.96 6.05
CA LYS A 191 2.59 13.07 5.44
C LYS A 191 2.95 12.84 3.97
N ASP A 192 2.95 11.59 3.53
CA ASP A 192 3.30 11.22 2.14
C ASP A 192 2.13 11.43 1.17
N PHE A 193 0.95 11.80 1.69
CA PHE A 193 -0.29 11.94 0.95
C PHE A 193 -0.82 13.37 0.95
N VAL A 194 -1.63 13.68 -0.06
CA VAL A 194 -2.29 14.98 -0.17
C VAL A 194 -3.59 14.95 0.61
N ARG A 195 -3.71 15.76 1.66
CA ARG A 195 -4.96 15.90 2.40
C ARG A 195 -6.02 16.58 1.53
N PHE A 196 -7.24 16.05 1.59
CA PHE A 196 -8.42 16.60 0.94
C PHE A 196 -9.42 17.08 2.00
N THR A 197 -10.05 18.23 1.75
CA THR A 197 -11.10 18.82 2.58
C THR A 197 -12.04 19.61 1.68
N ASP A 198 -13.32 19.68 2.05
CA ASP A 198 -14.29 20.58 1.44
C ASP A 198 -14.26 22.00 2.06
N GLY A 199 -13.31 22.26 2.98
CA GLY A 199 -13.17 23.51 3.71
C GLY A 199 -13.96 23.57 5.02
N SER A 200 -14.77 22.54 5.34
CA SER A 200 -15.51 22.47 6.60
C SER A 200 -14.73 21.76 7.71
N ASP A 201 -14.93 22.19 8.95
CA ASP A 201 -14.33 21.58 10.14
C ASP A 201 -14.89 20.18 10.45
N THR A 202 -16.05 19.83 9.88
CA THR A 202 -16.71 18.54 10.08
C THR A 202 -16.34 17.52 9.01
N PHE A 203 -15.57 17.92 7.99
CA PHE A 203 -15.17 17.02 6.92
C PHE A 203 -14.26 15.90 7.45
N PRO A 204 -14.57 14.62 7.19
CA PRO A 204 -13.73 13.53 7.63
C PRO A 204 -12.32 13.65 7.06
N THR A 205 -11.30 13.45 7.89
CA THR A 205 -9.90 13.44 7.44
C THR A 205 -9.71 12.44 6.29
N THR A 206 -9.51 12.97 5.09
CA THR A 206 -9.47 12.22 3.84
C THR A 206 -8.22 12.62 3.05
N TYR A 207 -7.68 11.68 2.30
CA TYR A 207 -6.47 11.84 1.52
C TYR A 207 -6.70 11.39 0.08
N LEU A 208 -6.04 12.07 -0.86
CA LEU A 208 -5.91 11.62 -2.23
C LEU A 208 -4.83 10.54 -2.28
N VAL A 209 -5.24 9.32 -2.61
CA VAL A 209 -4.36 8.16 -2.76
C VAL A 209 -4.32 7.67 -4.21
N GLY A 210 -5.39 7.91 -4.98
CA GLY A 210 -5.50 7.46 -6.36
C GLY A 210 -5.48 5.95 -6.50
N HIS A 211 -4.92 5.43 -7.59
CA HIS A 211 -4.72 4.00 -7.79
C HIS A 211 -3.54 3.53 -6.94
N SER A 212 -3.80 2.80 -5.86
CA SER A 212 -2.76 2.34 -4.91
C SER A 212 -3.28 1.19 -4.06
N LEU A 213 -2.41 0.62 -3.23
CA LEU A 213 -2.79 -0.38 -2.23
C LEU A 213 -4.00 0.07 -1.40
N HIS A 214 -3.98 1.31 -0.90
CA HIS A 214 -5.02 1.87 -0.02
C HIS A 214 -6.40 1.85 -0.67
N SER A 215 -6.49 2.25 -1.93
CA SER A 215 -7.77 2.29 -2.64
C SER A 215 -8.25 0.88 -2.99
N LEU A 216 -7.36 -0.06 -3.31
CA LEU A 216 -7.72 -1.46 -3.54
C LEU A 216 -8.20 -2.17 -2.27
N VAL A 217 -7.47 -2.08 -1.15
CA VAL A 217 -7.89 -2.74 0.10
C VAL A 217 -9.17 -2.16 0.68
N SER A 218 -9.49 -0.90 0.36
CA SER A 218 -10.71 -0.26 0.81
C SER A 218 -11.99 -0.93 0.30
N LEU A 219 -11.91 -1.66 -0.82
CA LEU A 219 -13.02 -2.43 -1.39
C LEU A 219 -13.42 -3.62 -0.51
N PHE A 220 -12.51 -4.11 0.34
CA PHE A 220 -12.65 -5.38 1.04
C PHE A 220 -12.74 -5.22 2.56
N ILE A 221 -12.90 -4.00 3.05
CA ILE A 221 -13.07 -3.75 4.49
C ILE A 221 -14.21 -4.62 5.04
N ARG A 222 -13.92 -5.42 6.06
CA ARG A 222 -14.88 -6.34 6.70
C ARG A 222 -15.46 -7.39 5.74
N ALA A 223 -14.78 -7.68 4.64
CA ALA A 223 -15.17 -8.75 3.75
C ALA A 223 -14.95 -10.11 4.41
N GLN A 224 -15.91 -11.02 4.20
CA GLN A 224 -15.79 -12.43 4.49
C GLN A 224 -15.89 -13.19 3.16
N PHE A 225 -14.82 -13.86 2.78
CA PHE A 225 -14.75 -14.67 1.57
C PHE A 225 -15.12 -16.11 1.87
N LEU A 226 -15.88 -16.73 0.97
CA LEU A 226 -16.24 -18.15 1.07
C LEU A 226 -15.14 -19.01 0.42
N GLU A 227 -14.58 -19.95 1.15
CA GLU A 227 -13.51 -20.84 0.69
C GLU A 227 -13.93 -21.60 -0.57
N GLN A 228 -15.11 -22.22 -0.55
CA GLN A 228 -15.57 -23.11 -1.64
C GLN A 228 -16.21 -22.39 -2.84
N LYS A 229 -16.59 -21.12 -2.70
CA LYS A 229 -17.31 -20.39 -3.76
C LYS A 229 -16.40 -19.51 -4.62
N ASN A 230 -15.31 -19.02 -4.05
CA ASN A 230 -14.40 -18.12 -4.77
C ASN A 230 -13.36 -18.89 -5.57
N LYS A 231 -12.94 -18.33 -6.71
CA LYS A 231 -11.73 -18.76 -7.41
C LYS A 231 -10.53 -18.12 -6.70
N TRP A 232 -9.66 -18.96 -6.14
CA TRP A 232 -8.48 -18.50 -5.41
C TRP A 232 -7.19 -18.60 -6.24
N PRO A 233 -6.23 -17.67 -6.06
CA PRO A 233 -6.38 -16.43 -5.29
C PRO A 233 -7.32 -15.43 -5.98
N ILE A 234 -8.01 -14.60 -5.19
CA ILE A 234 -8.83 -13.51 -5.72
C ILE A 234 -7.90 -12.37 -6.10
N THR A 235 -7.88 -12.01 -7.38
CA THR A 235 -6.99 -10.97 -7.90
C THR A 235 -7.82 -9.81 -8.46
N VAL A 236 -7.49 -8.60 -8.01
CA VAL A 236 -8.05 -7.37 -8.55
C VAL A 236 -6.94 -6.47 -9.04
N GLN A 237 -7.18 -5.78 -10.16
CA GLN A 237 -6.23 -4.85 -10.73
C GLN A 237 -6.87 -3.51 -11.05
N SER A 238 -6.06 -2.46 -11.07
CA SER A 238 -6.47 -1.14 -11.54
C SER A 238 -5.29 -0.42 -12.15
N ALA A 239 -5.56 0.50 -13.07
CA ALA A 239 -4.53 1.40 -13.59
C ALA A 239 -5.06 2.82 -13.69
N GLY A 240 -4.25 3.78 -13.26
CA GLY A 240 -4.61 5.19 -13.23
C GLY A 240 -3.69 5.99 -12.33
N VAL A 241 -4.07 7.24 -12.06
CA VAL A 241 -3.17 8.18 -11.37
C VAL A 241 -3.14 7.90 -9.87
N SER A 242 -1.94 7.80 -9.30
CA SER A 242 -1.67 7.88 -7.86
C SER A 242 -1.22 9.29 -7.48
N TYR A 243 -1.54 9.70 -6.26
CA TYR A 243 -1.23 11.05 -5.75
C TYR A 243 -0.21 10.99 -4.60
N HIS A 244 0.73 11.93 -4.60
CA HIS A 244 1.81 12.02 -3.63
C HIS A 244 1.97 13.45 -3.10
N ALA A 245 2.50 13.55 -1.88
CA ALA A 245 3.01 14.80 -1.35
C ALA A 245 4.10 15.38 -2.28
N LYS A 246 4.20 16.72 -2.31
CA LYS A 246 5.17 17.42 -3.15
C LYS A 246 6.59 17.08 -2.72
N LYS A 247 7.46 16.83 -3.70
CA LYS A 247 8.91 16.69 -3.52
C LYS A 247 9.64 17.87 -4.14
N ASP A 248 10.90 18.05 -3.78
CA ASP A 248 11.76 19.11 -4.32
C ASP A 248 12.06 18.90 -5.79
N VAL A 249 12.25 17.64 -6.19
CA VAL A 249 12.44 17.24 -7.58
C VAL A 249 11.07 16.96 -8.20
N VAL A 250 10.78 17.62 -9.33
CA VAL A 250 9.53 17.47 -10.09
C VAL A 250 9.87 17.11 -11.53
N ASP A 251 9.59 15.87 -11.89
CA ASP A 251 9.78 15.27 -13.21
C ASP A 251 8.86 14.04 -13.33
N LEU A 252 8.98 13.21 -14.39
CA LEU A 252 8.14 12.02 -14.53
C LEU A 252 8.27 11.04 -13.35
N ALA A 253 9.49 10.89 -12.82
CA ALA A 253 9.76 9.92 -11.76
C ALA A 253 9.26 10.37 -10.38
N TYR A 254 9.14 11.68 -10.16
CA TYR A 254 8.87 12.28 -8.84
C TYR A 254 7.70 13.28 -8.80
N ALA A 255 6.93 13.41 -9.88
CA ALA A 255 5.70 14.21 -9.89
C ALA A 255 4.70 13.76 -8.82
N ARG A 256 3.86 14.70 -8.37
CA ARG A 256 2.78 14.40 -7.42
C ARG A 256 1.72 13.50 -8.00
N GLN A 257 1.51 13.56 -9.30
CA GLN A 257 0.57 12.71 -10.03
C GLN A 257 1.40 11.76 -10.86
N ARG A 258 1.25 10.46 -10.61
CA ARG A 258 1.95 9.44 -11.40
C ARG A 258 1.02 8.33 -11.82
N LEU A 259 1.06 7.97 -13.09
CA LEU A 259 0.30 6.83 -13.59
C LEU A 259 0.90 5.53 -13.06
N LYS A 260 0.06 4.69 -12.47
CA LYS A 260 0.45 3.37 -11.97
C LYS A 260 -0.50 2.29 -12.43
N HIS A 261 0.05 1.09 -12.54
CA HIS A 261 -0.70 -0.16 -12.54
C HIS A 261 -0.53 -0.82 -11.16
N CYS A 262 -1.62 -1.33 -10.61
CA CYS A 262 -1.68 -1.87 -9.26
C CYS A 262 -2.47 -3.17 -9.26
N ILE A 263 -1.97 -4.19 -8.56
CA ILE A 263 -2.67 -5.46 -8.36
C ILE A 263 -2.66 -5.80 -6.88
N LEU A 264 -3.81 -6.25 -6.40
CA LEU A 264 -3.95 -6.86 -5.08
C LEU A 264 -4.42 -8.30 -5.27
N SER A 265 -3.67 -9.23 -4.72
CA SER A 265 -4.05 -10.63 -4.60
C SER A 265 -4.41 -10.94 -3.17
N ILE A 266 -5.57 -11.58 -2.98
CA ILE A 266 -6.09 -12.08 -1.72
C ILE A 266 -6.07 -13.60 -1.81
N ALA A 267 -5.23 -14.22 -0.99
CA ALA A 267 -4.92 -15.65 -1.00
C ALA A 267 -5.39 -16.31 0.29
N MET A 268 -5.63 -17.62 0.25
CA MET A 268 -6.05 -18.36 1.43
C MET A 268 -4.89 -18.57 2.41
N ASN A 269 -3.71 -18.84 1.86
CA ASN A 269 -2.54 -19.25 2.63
C ASN A 269 -1.25 -18.68 2.01
N ASP A 270 -0.13 -18.89 2.71
CA ASP A 270 1.16 -18.35 2.31
C ASP A 270 1.68 -18.99 1.00
N GLU A 271 1.34 -20.25 0.72
CA GLU A 271 1.70 -20.94 -0.53
C GLU A 271 1.09 -20.24 -1.75
N GLN A 272 -0.21 -19.93 -1.71
CA GLN A 272 -0.88 -19.19 -2.80
C GLN A 272 -0.35 -17.76 -2.94
N MET A 273 -0.08 -17.10 -1.81
CA MET A 273 0.50 -15.75 -1.78
C MET A 273 1.87 -15.75 -2.48
N ASP A 274 2.72 -16.73 -2.17
CA ASP A 274 4.06 -16.87 -2.71
C ASP A 274 4.06 -17.28 -4.18
N ALA A 275 3.19 -18.22 -4.57
CA ALA A 275 3.00 -18.60 -5.97
C ALA A 275 2.62 -17.38 -6.83
N PHE A 276 1.68 -16.57 -6.36
CA PHE A 276 1.27 -15.35 -7.06
C PHE A 276 2.40 -14.31 -7.13
N ALA A 277 3.12 -14.08 -6.02
CA ALA A 277 4.23 -13.14 -6.00
C ALA A 277 5.36 -13.55 -6.98
N ASN A 278 5.65 -14.85 -7.09
CA ASN A 278 6.63 -15.39 -8.02
C ASN A 278 6.16 -15.29 -9.49
N ASP A 279 4.88 -15.55 -9.77
CA ASP A 279 4.29 -15.34 -11.10
C ASP A 279 4.41 -13.87 -11.53
N CYS A 280 4.08 -12.92 -10.64
CA CYS A 280 4.26 -11.50 -10.90
C CYS A 280 5.72 -11.12 -11.16
N MET A 281 6.67 -11.72 -10.42
CA MET A 281 8.10 -11.47 -10.64
C MET A 281 8.52 -11.89 -12.05
N THR A 282 8.12 -13.08 -12.49
CA THR A 282 8.43 -13.57 -13.84
C THR A 282 7.79 -12.69 -14.92
N LYS A 283 6.49 -12.40 -14.82
CA LYS A 283 5.75 -11.61 -15.81
C LYS A 283 6.27 -10.18 -15.94
N ILE A 284 6.45 -9.49 -14.81
CA ILE A 284 6.95 -8.11 -14.81
C ILE A 284 8.41 -8.06 -15.25
N GLY A 285 9.24 -9.02 -14.81
CA GLY A 285 10.62 -9.13 -15.27
C GLY A 285 10.71 -9.28 -16.78
N ALA A 286 9.97 -10.23 -17.35
CA ALA A 286 9.93 -10.46 -18.80
C ALA A 286 9.43 -9.23 -19.58
N LEU A 287 8.38 -8.56 -19.10
CA LEU A 287 7.90 -7.34 -19.75
C LEU A 287 8.95 -6.22 -19.73
N LEU A 288 9.57 -5.96 -18.58
CA LEU A 288 10.51 -4.84 -18.43
C LEU A 288 11.83 -5.09 -19.16
N ASP A 289 12.39 -6.29 -19.03
CA ASP A 289 13.68 -6.66 -19.62
C ASP A 289 13.53 -6.99 -21.11
N GLU A 290 12.79 -8.05 -21.44
CA GLU A 290 12.69 -8.53 -22.83
C GLU A 290 11.71 -7.70 -23.67
N GLY A 291 10.56 -7.34 -23.09
CA GLY A 291 9.49 -6.64 -23.80
C GLY A 291 9.81 -5.16 -24.06
N LEU A 292 10.43 -4.49 -23.09
CA LEU A 292 10.72 -3.06 -23.11
C LEU A 292 12.22 -2.74 -23.24
N MET A 293 13.10 -3.75 -23.22
CA MET A 293 14.55 -3.60 -23.40
C MET A 293 15.19 -2.66 -22.36
N LEU A 294 14.65 -2.66 -21.14
CA LEU A 294 15.19 -1.89 -20.02
C LEU A 294 16.23 -2.71 -19.26
N ASP A 295 17.29 -2.06 -18.79
CA ASP A 295 18.37 -2.73 -18.04
C ASP A 295 17.99 -2.92 -16.56
N VAL A 296 16.81 -3.51 -16.32
CA VAL A 296 16.25 -3.69 -14.97
C VAL A 296 16.95 -4.81 -14.21
N LYS A 297 17.08 -4.63 -12.91
CA LYS A 297 17.54 -5.67 -11.98
C LYS A 297 16.49 -5.90 -10.91
N ALA A 298 16.17 -7.18 -10.67
CA ALA A 298 15.37 -7.57 -9.53
C ALA A 298 16.25 -7.59 -8.27
N ARG A 299 15.80 -6.95 -7.20
CA ARG A 299 16.49 -6.92 -5.90
C ARG A 299 15.51 -7.21 -4.78
N LYS A 300 15.87 -8.13 -3.90
CA LYS A 300 15.19 -8.31 -2.61
C LYS A 300 15.58 -7.14 -1.70
N VAL A 301 14.60 -6.45 -1.12
CA VAL A 301 14.86 -5.22 -0.35
C VAL A 301 15.43 -5.52 1.03
N MET A 302 16.25 -4.63 1.58
CA MET A 302 16.73 -4.75 2.96
C MET A 302 15.60 -4.45 3.97
N GLY A 303 15.75 -4.92 5.21
CA GLY A 303 14.76 -4.68 6.28
C GLY A 303 14.43 -3.20 6.50
N LYS A 304 15.46 -2.33 6.48
CA LYS A 304 15.33 -0.86 6.59
C LYS A 304 14.53 -0.20 5.44
N GLU A 305 14.36 -0.89 4.32
CA GLU A 305 13.64 -0.41 3.13
C GLU A 305 12.22 -1.00 3.01
N LEU A 306 11.86 -1.94 3.89
CA LEU A 306 10.51 -2.51 3.91
C LEU A 306 9.52 -1.45 4.42
N ARG A 307 8.39 -1.34 3.74
CA ARG A 307 7.23 -0.61 4.25
C ARG A 307 6.66 -1.37 5.45
N ASN A 308 5.97 -0.67 6.35
CA ASN A 308 5.51 -1.26 7.61
C ASN A 308 4.62 -2.49 7.39
N TYR A 309 3.81 -2.52 6.34
CA TYR A 309 2.92 -3.66 6.07
C TYR A 309 3.62 -4.88 5.43
N GLU A 310 4.86 -4.76 4.97
CA GLU A 310 5.53 -5.80 4.18
C GLU A 310 6.24 -6.81 5.06
N THR A 311 6.10 -8.10 4.79
CA THR A 311 6.97 -9.15 5.36
C THR A 311 8.26 -9.32 4.56
N GLN A 312 8.18 -9.04 3.25
CA GLN A 312 9.25 -9.10 2.27
C GLN A 312 8.83 -8.27 1.05
N ALA A 313 9.80 -7.69 0.33
CA ALA A 313 9.53 -7.10 -0.98
C ALA A 313 10.65 -7.37 -1.99
N ILE A 314 10.27 -7.40 -3.26
CA ILE A 314 11.17 -7.43 -4.41
C ILE A 314 10.90 -6.18 -5.24
N VAL A 315 11.96 -5.51 -5.66
CA VAL A 315 11.88 -4.33 -6.53
C VAL A 315 12.56 -4.60 -7.86
N PHE A 316 12.01 -4.05 -8.93
CA PHE A 316 12.70 -3.92 -10.21
C PHE A 316 13.26 -2.51 -10.31
N GLU A 317 14.57 -2.41 -10.52
CA GLU A 317 15.30 -1.15 -10.54
C GLU A 317 16.10 -0.99 -11.82
N ASP A 318 16.00 0.18 -12.46
CA ASP A 318 16.88 0.59 -13.55
C ASP A 318 17.70 1.81 -13.12
N LYS A 319 19.03 1.67 -13.14
CA LYS A 319 19.99 2.71 -12.75
C LYS A 319 19.65 3.36 -11.39
N GLY A 320 19.20 2.56 -10.42
CA GLY A 320 18.82 3.00 -9.06
C GLY A 320 17.41 3.59 -8.92
N LEU A 321 16.61 3.62 -9.98
CA LEU A 321 15.20 4.01 -9.94
C LEU A 321 14.32 2.76 -9.88
N GLU A 322 13.56 2.62 -8.80
CA GLU A 322 12.53 1.59 -8.63
C GLU A 322 11.37 1.85 -9.61
N VAL A 323 11.12 0.94 -10.55
CA VAL A 323 10.04 1.04 -11.54
C VAL A 323 8.86 0.13 -11.19
N ALA A 324 9.10 -0.96 -10.46
CA ALA A 324 8.06 -1.83 -9.95
C ALA A 324 8.42 -2.42 -8.59
N ARG A 325 7.41 -2.79 -7.80
CA ARG A 325 7.57 -3.40 -6.48
C ARG A 325 6.52 -4.48 -6.25
N ILE A 326 6.96 -5.64 -5.81
CA ILE A 326 6.14 -6.77 -5.37
C ILE A 326 6.29 -6.88 -3.85
N SER A 327 5.17 -6.74 -3.15
CA SER A 327 5.09 -6.67 -1.69
C SER A 327 4.36 -7.91 -1.18
N ARG A 328 5.04 -8.75 -0.41
CA ARG A 328 4.39 -9.80 0.39
C ARG A 328 3.94 -9.17 1.70
N ILE A 329 2.66 -9.34 2.03
CA ILE A 329 2.02 -8.68 3.18
C ILE A 329 1.64 -9.70 4.25
N GLY A 330 1.34 -10.95 3.86
CA GLY A 330 0.75 -11.91 4.79
C GLY A 330 -0.62 -11.44 5.26
N ASP A 331 -0.91 -11.57 6.56
CA ASP A 331 -2.21 -11.25 7.15
C ASP A 331 -2.26 -9.87 7.85
N TYR A 332 -1.23 -9.04 7.67
CA TYR A 332 -1.09 -7.81 8.45
C TYR A 332 -2.22 -6.80 8.18
N ILE A 333 -2.52 -6.55 6.91
CA ILE A 333 -3.60 -5.62 6.53
C ILE A 333 -4.98 -6.26 6.76
N SER A 334 -5.12 -7.56 6.50
CA SER A 334 -6.40 -8.27 6.72
C SER A 334 -6.80 -8.30 8.19
N ARG A 335 -5.86 -8.45 9.13
CA ARG A 335 -6.13 -8.29 10.58
C ARG A 335 -6.61 -6.89 10.95
N ARG A 336 -6.05 -5.87 10.31
CA ARG A 336 -6.37 -4.45 10.56
C ARG A 336 -7.67 -4.01 9.91
N LEU A 337 -8.06 -4.61 8.78
CA LEU A 337 -9.28 -4.26 8.04
C LEU A 337 -10.39 -5.32 8.16
N ASN A 338 -10.17 -6.33 9.00
CA ASN A 338 -11.06 -7.47 9.24
C ASN A 338 -11.46 -8.22 7.96
N ILE A 339 -10.46 -8.63 7.16
CA ILE A 339 -10.65 -9.33 5.90
C ILE A 339 -10.41 -10.82 6.13
N VAL A 340 -11.48 -11.60 6.16
CA VAL A 340 -11.45 -12.98 6.64
C VAL A 340 -11.96 -13.97 5.60
N ILE A 341 -11.63 -15.23 5.80
CA ILE A 341 -12.20 -16.39 5.14
C ILE A 341 -13.33 -16.93 6.05
N ASP A 342 -14.29 -17.66 5.50
CA ASP A 342 -15.41 -18.23 6.24
C ASP A 342 -15.01 -19.24 7.32
N ASN A 343 -13.81 -19.82 7.23
CA ASN A 343 -13.19 -20.62 8.29
C ASN A 343 -12.65 -19.79 9.49
N GLY A 344 -12.71 -18.46 9.42
CA GLY A 344 -12.28 -17.53 10.47
C GLY A 344 -10.81 -17.07 10.36
N GLU A 345 -10.04 -17.59 9.42
CA GLU A 345 -8.67 -17.16 9.17
C GLU A 345 -8.63 -15.80 8.45
N PHE A 346 -7.55 -15.05 8.66
CA PHE A 346 -7.29 -13.80 7.95
C PHE A 346 -6.64 -14.09 6.60
N ALA A 347 -7.14 -13.45 5.55
CA ALA A 347 -6.62 -13.65 4.21
C ALA A 347 -5.15 -13.19 4.08
N ARG A 348 -4.36 -13.91 3.29
CA ARG A 348 -2.98 -13.50 2.94
C ARG A 348 -3.01 -12.54 1.75
N MET A 349 -2.12 -11.56 1.73
CA MET A 349 -2.12 -10.53 0.69
C MET A 349 -0.76 -10.39 -0.01
N THR A 350 -0.82 -10.22 -1.33
CA THR A 350 0.29 -9.73 -2.15
C THR A 350 -0.15 -8.48 -2.87
N TYR A 351 0.68 -7.43 -2.82
CA TYR A 351 0.44 -6.20 -3.57
C TYR A 351 1.56 -5.96 -4.57
N VAL A 352 1.19 -5.61 -5.78
CA VAL A 352 2.12 -5.31 -6.86
C VAL A 352 1.82 -3.93 -7.40
N GLU A 353 2.86 -3.13 -7.58
CA GLU A 353 2.76 -1.84 -8.27
C GLU A 353 3.83 -1.72 -9.35
N THR A 354 3.45 -1.19 -10.49
CA THR A 354 4.35 -0.75 -11.56
C THR A 354 4.08 0.73 -11.82
N ASP A 355 5.11 1.56 -11.68
CA ASP A 355 5.05 3.01 -11.89
C ASP A 355 5.31 3.32 -13.37
N VAL A 356 4.21 3.53 -14.12
CA VAL A 356 4.25 3.68 -15.57
C VAL A 356 5.07 4.90 -15.97
N ASP A 357 5.03 5.97 -15.18
CA ASP A 357 5.77 7.20 -15.47
C ASP A 357 7.27 7.02 -15.25
N ARG A 358 7.67 6.21 -14.27
CA ARG A 358 9.07 5.83 -14.09
C ARG A 358 9.58 4.90 -15.20
N VAL A 359 8.75 3.95 -15.63
CA VAL A 359 9.06 3.11 -16.81
C VAL A 359 9.24 3.99 -18.04
N LEU A 360 8.31 4.94 -18.27
CA LEU A 360 8.41 5.90 -19.36
C LEU A 360 9.69 6.73 -19.28
N ALA A 361 10.02 7.27 -18.11
CA ALA A 361 11.26 8.03 -17.93
C ALA A 361 12.50 7.24 -18.35
N ARG A 362 12.55 5.94 -18.03
CA ARG A 362 13.66 5.05 -18.42
C ARG A 362 13.67 4.68 -19.89
N LEU A 363 12.50 4.48 -20.49
CA LEU A 363 12.39 4.32 -21.95
C LEU A 363 12.94 5.55 -22.66
N ILE A 364 12.55 6.75 -22.24
CA ILE A 364 13.05 8.00 -22.82
C ILE A 364 14.56 8.14 -22.64
N ASP A 365 15.10 7.83 -21.44
CA ASP A 365 16.55 7.81 -21.23
C ASP A 365 17.25 6.87 -22.22
N GLY A 366 16.68 5.69 -22.44
CA GLY A 366 17.17 4.72 -23.43
C GLY A 366 17.18 5.28 -24.85
N LEU A 367 16.10 5.94 -25.28
CA LEU A 367 16.03 6.57 -26.61
C LEU A 367 17.08 7.67 -26.78
N VAL A 368 17.28 8.49 -25.74
CA VAL A 368 18.33 9.54 -25.74
C VAL A 368 19.73 8.92 -25.78
N ASP A 369 19.91 7.75 -25.17
CA ASP A 369 21.15 6.96 -25.23
C ASP A 369 21.31 6.18 -26.55
N GLY A 370 20.37 6.31 -27.50
CA GLY A 370 20.43 5.66 -28.82
C GLY A 370 19.90 4.23 -28.87
N LYS A 371 19.16 3.78 -27.84
CA LYS A 371 18.44 2.49 -27.90
C LYS A 371 17.27 2.56 -28.87
N ASP A 372 16.97 1.44 -29.52
CA ASP A 372 15.80 1.29 -30.37
C ASP A 372 14.49 1.39 -29.58
N VAL A 373 13.42 1.83 -30.26
CA VAL A 373 12.06 1.76 -29.72
C VAL A 373 11.62 0.29 -29.64
N PRO A 374 11.18 -0.21 -28.47
CA PRO A 374 10.67 -1.57 -28.33
C PRO A 374 9.58 -1.87 -29.35
N LYS A 375 9.59 -3.09 -29.90
CA LYS A 375 8.69 -3.48 -31.00
C LYS A 375 7.22 -3.18 -30.69
N SER A 376 6.81 -3.45 -29.45
CA SER A 376 5.43 -3.26 -28.97
C SER A 376 5.01 -1.79 -28.82
N LEU A 377 5.94 -0.84 -28.98
CA LEU A 377 5.73 0.60 -28.81
C LEU A 377 6.02 1.41 -30.09
N ARG A 378 6.43 0.76 -31.20
CA ARG A 378 6.83 1.46 -32.43
C ARG A 378 5.71 2.29 -33.03
N ASP A 379 4.48 1.78 -33.02
CA ASP A 379 3.33 2.50 -33.58
C ASP A 379 2.98 3.78 -32.79
N ALA A 380 3.44 3.88 -31.55
CA ALA A 380 3.25 5.05 -30.71
C ALA A 380 4.30 6.15 -30.96
N VAL A 381 5.36 5.87 -31.73
CA VAL A 381 6.49 6.79 -31.95
C VAL A 381 6.72 6.97 -33.44
N ARG A 382 6.65 8.20 -33.95
CA ARG A 382 6.95 8.47 -35.36
C ARG A 382 8.46 8.55 -35.57
N GLY A 383 8.92 8.30 -36.80
CA GLY A 383 10.34 8.45 -37.15
C GLY A 383 10.88 9.86 -36.92
N SER A 384 10.03 10.89 -36.92
CA SER A 384 10.39 12.28 -36.58
C SER A 384 10.56 12.54 -35.08
N ASP A 385 10.07 11.62 -34.23
CA ASP A 385 10.04 11.77 -32.77
C ASP A 385 11.31 11.22 -32.11
N VAL A 386 12.09 10.42 -32.84
CA VAL A 386 13.35 9.81 -32.41
C VAL A 386 14.48 10.46 -33.19
N VAL A 387 15.43 11.06 -32.45
CA VAL A 387 16.68 11.74 -32.88
C VAL A 387 16.67 12.30 -34.30
#